data_AF-A0A1W6JX76-F1
#
_entry.id   AF-A0A1W6JX76-F1
#
_cell.length_a   1.000
_cell.length_b   1.000
_cell.length_c   1.000
_cell.angle_alpha   90.00
_cell.angle_beta   90.00
_cell.angle_gamma   90.00
#
_symmetry.space_group_name_H-M   'P 1'
#
loop_
_entity.id
_entity.type
_entity.pdbx_description
1 polymer ?
#
loop_
_entity_poly.entity_id
_entity_poly.type
_entity_poly.pdbx_seq_one_letter_code
_entity_poly.pdbx_strand_id
1 'polypeptide(L)'
;MIKFSVNKEELLFSKLVDISENIKMSVVELNSLYSNIFGGKYPDAVAKSIKIKGIYERIGLSREDIVNMLFGEAFLPDFKESMLMLTQALYDTMKAIKDAARAITSRKIDSNLCKNLENNFIEYLSLIQEASEKLVSMISSLSKDIKESLKIGKEIQLIERNGDDIKDMMIQKVYEVEKDSDIISLLQMKDIVTFLDDILDNMEEATLSVETLYATLKS
;
A
#
# COMPACT_ATOMS: atom_id res chain seq x y z
N MET A 1 -38.02 21.80 4.99
CA MET A 1 -36.55 21.76 4.85
C MET A 1 -36.15 20.30 4.71
N ILE A 2 -35.99 19.82 3.47
CA ILE A 2 -35.74 18.41 3.18
C ILE A 2 -34.27 18.14 3.52
N LYS A 3 -34.02 17.47 4.65
CA LYS A 3 -32.71 16.90 4.94
C LYS A 3 -32.52 15.72 3.99
N PHE A 4 -31.76 15.92 2.91
CA PHE A 4 -31.17 14.79 2.19
C PHE A 4 -30.22 14.10 3.17
N SER A 5 -30.67 13.03 3.81
CA SER A 5 -29.79 12.16 4.57
C SER A 5 -28.89 11.46 3.57
N VAL A 6 -27.66 11.95 3.40
CA VAL A 6 -26.61 11.17 2.76
C VAL A 6 -26.56 9.83 3.48
N ASN A 7 -26.68 8.74 2.72
CA ASN A 7 -26.55 7.39 3.27
C ASN A 7 -25.10 7.28 3.81
N LYS A 8 -24.96 7.18 5.13
CA LYS A 8 -23.65 7.23 5.80
C LYS A 8 -22.77 6.05 5.43
N GLU A 9 -23.39 4.91 5.14
CA GLU A 9 -22.72 3.73 4.66
C GLU A 9 -22.15 3.97 3.25
N GLU A 10 -22.91 4.57 2.35
CA GLU A 10 -22.41 4.98 1.03
C GLU A 10 -21.25 5.98 1.15
N LEU A 11 -21.33 6.94 2.08
CA LEU A 11 -20.25 7.89 2.33
C LEU A 11 -18.98 7.19 2.85
N LEU A 12 -19.12 6.24 3.76
CA LEU A 12 -18.00 5.45 4.28
C LEU A 12 -17.32 4.65 3.14
N PHE A 13 -18.10 3.91 2.35
CA PHE A 13 -17.57 3.17 1.20
C PHE A 13 -16.92 4.08 0.17
N SER A 14 -17.51 5.25 -0.11
CA SER A 14 -16.90 6.25 -1.00
C SER A 14 -15.53 6.69 -0.49
N LYS A 15 -15.40 6.99 0.82
CA LYS A 15 -14.11 7.37 1.42
C LYS A 15 -13.08 6.24 1.34
N LEU A 16 -13.49 4.98 1.53
CA LEU A 16 -12.59 3.82 1.37
C LEU A 16 -12.10 3.69 -0.08
N VAL A 17 -13.00 3.85 -1.06
CA VAL A 17 -12.64 3.85 -2.49
C VAL A 17 -11.66 4.99 -2.78
N ASP A 18 -11.92 6.20 -2.29
CA ASP A 18 -11.02 7.35 -2.46
C ASP A 18 -9.63 7.08 -1.87
N ILE A 19 -9.54 6.44 -0.70
CA ILE A 19 -8.25 6.02 -0.12
C ILE A 19 -7.55 5.02 -1.04
N SER A 20 -8.25 4.00 -1.54
CA SER A 20 -7.65 2.98 -2.43
C SER A 20 -7.14 3.58 -3.76
N GLU A 21 -7.86 4.55 -4.32
CA GLU A 21 -7.43 5.28 -5.52
C GLU A 21 -6.19 6.12 -5.25
N ASN A 22 -6.13 6.80 -4.10
CA ASN A 22 -4.93 7.52 -3.67
C ASN A 22 -3.72 6.59 -3.44
N ILE A 23 -3.94 5.37 -2.94
CA ILE A 23 -2.90 4.33 -2.84
C ILE A 23 -2.37 3.97 -4.22
N LYS A 24 -3.26 3.62 -5.17
CA LYS A 24 -2.88 3.33 -6.57
C LYS A 24 -2.09 4.46 -7.20
N MET A 25 -2.55 5.71 -7.04
CA MET A 25 -1.82 6.89 -7.51
C MET A 25 -0.42 7.01 -6.88
N SER A 26 -0.30 6.70 -5.60
CA SER A 26 0.99 6.74 -4.89
C SER A 26 1.95 5.65 -5.36
N VAL A 27 1.44 4.46 -5.70
CA VAL A 27 2.23 3.39 -6.32
C VAL A 27 2.76 3.80 -7.70
N VAL A 28 1.94 4.48 -8.52
CA VAL A 28 2.41 5.02 -9.81
C VAL A 28 3.53 6.05 -9.60
N GLU A 29 3.39 6.93 -8.61
CA GLU A 29 4.45 7.90 -8.28
C GLU A 29 5.69 7.20 -7.71
N LEU A 30 5.54 6.10 -6.97
CA LEU A 30 6.63 5.25 -6.47
C LEU A 30 7.39 4.60 -7.63
N ASN A 31 6.70 4.00 -8.60
CA ASN A 31 7.34 3.40 -9.78
C ASN A 31 8.13 4.44 -10.57
N SER A 32 7.56 5.65 -10.72
CA SER A 32 8.25 6.77 -11.36
C SER A 32 9.46 7.25 -10.54
N LEU A 33 9.38 7.22 -9.22
CA LEU A 33 10.48 7.56 -8.32
C LEU A 33 11.65 6.59 -8.52
N TYR A 34 11.42 5.29 -8.46
CA TYR A 34 12.48 4.28 -8.63
C TYR A 34 13.12 4.36 -10.02
N SER A 35 12.31 4.53 -11.07
CA SER A 35 12.80 4.76 -12.43
C SER A 35 13.73 5.98 -12.51
N ASN A 36 13.39 7.07 -11.82
CA ASN A 36 14.24 8.26 -11.76
C ASN A 36 15.54 8.00 -11.00
N ILE A 37 15.51 7.25 -9.90
CA ILE A 37 16.72 6.88 -9.15
C ILE A 37 17.65 6.03 -10.00
N PHE A 38 17.15 4.98 -10.65
CA PHE A 38 17.97 4.12 -11.53
C PHE A 38 18.47 4.87 -12.77
N GLY A 39 17.69 5.83 -13.27
CA GLY A 39 18.10 6.75 -14.33
C GLY A 39 19.02 7.90 -13.87
N GLY A 40 19.41 7.97 -12.60
CA GLY A 40 20.30 9.01 -12.04
C GLY A 40 19.66 10.39 -11.86
N LYS A 41 18.34 10.51 -12.00
CA LYS A 41 17.54 11.75 -11.89
C LYS A 41 17.06 11.98 -10.44
N TYR A 42 18.01 12.12 -9.52
CA TYR A 42 17.72 12.27 -8.09
C TYR A 42 16.78 13.45 -7.73
N PRO A 43 16.93 14.66 -8.29
CA PRO A 43 16.01 15.77 -7.97
C PRO A 43 14.55 15.44 -8.33
N ASP A 44 14.33 14.76 -9.46
CA ASP A 44 13.00 14.35 -9.90
C ASP A 44 12.43 13.26 -8.97
N ALA A 45 13.26 12.33 -8.50
CA ALA A 45 12.85 11.32 -7.51
C ALA A 45 12.44 11.96 -6.17
N VAL A 46 13.16 12.99 -5.70
CA VAL A 46 12.80 13.72 -4.48
C VAL A 46 11.44 14.42 -4.63
N ALA A 47 11.17 15.03 -5.79
CA ALA A 47 9.87 15.64 -6.06
C ALA A 47 8.72 14.61 -6.00
N LYS A 48 8.95 13.38 -6.46
CA LYS A 48 7.99 12.27 -6.35
C LYS A 48 7.75 11.87 -4.89
N SER A 49 8.82 11.75 -4.10
CA SER A 49 8.74 11.47 -2.65
C SER A 49 7.89 12.51 -1.90
N ILE A 50 8.04 13.80 -2.23
CA ILE A 50 7.23 14.88 -1.66
C ILE A 50 5.74 14.72 -2.01
N LYS A 51 5.41 14.36 -3.26
CA LYS A 51 4.02 14.11 -3.67
C LYS A 51 3.41 12.93 -2.91
N ILE A 52 4.14 11.82 -2.79
CA ILE A 52 3.73 10.65 -2.01
C ILE A 52 3.43 11.04 -0.57
N LYS A 53 4.30 11.83 0.07
CA LYS A 53 4.07 12.36 1.41
C LYS A 53 2.77 13.18 1.50
N GLY A 54 2.51 14.06 0.52
CA GLY A 54 1.28 14.84 0.49
C GLY A 54 0.01 13.99 0.33
N ILE A 55 0.07 12.86 -0.38
CA ILE A 55 -1.04 11.91 -0.48
C ILE A 55 -1.26 11.21 0.87
N TYR A 56 -0.18 10.76 1.52
CA TYR A 56 -0.22 10.12 2.84
C TYR A 56 -0.89 11.00 3.89
N GLU A 57 -0.55 12.29 3.95
CA GLU A 57 -1.16 13.24 4.89
C GLU A 57 -2.68 13.40 4.65
N ARG A 58 -3.12 13.41 3.39
CA ARG A 58 -4.55 13.43 3.05
C ARG A 58 -5.28 12.15 3.46
N ILE A 59 -4.68 10.98 3.24
CA ILE A 59 -5.26 9.71 3.70
C ILE A 59 -5.36 9.69 5.23
N GLY A 60 -4.39 10.26 5.95
CA GLY A 60 -4.44 10.43 7.40
C GLY A 60 -5.69 11.18 7.86
N LEU A 61 -6.02 12.31 7.22
CA LEU A 61 -7.25 13.06 7.51
C LEU A 61 -8.51 12.25 7.18
N SER A 62 -8.54 11.57 6.03
CA SER A 62 -9.67 10.70 5.66
C SER A 62 -9.88 9.54 6.65
N ARG A 63 -8.80 8.98 7.19
CA ARG A 63 -8.85 7.95 8.24
C ARG A 63 -9.48 8.51 9.51
N GLU A 64 -9.08 9.69 9.97
CA GLU A 64 -9.67 10.33 11.14
C GLU A 64 -11.18 10.57 10.96
N ASP A 65 -11.59 11.05 9.78
CA ASP A 65 -13.00 11.22 9.43
C ASP A 65 -13.77 9.89 9.53
N ILE A 66 -13.22 8.80 8.97
CA ILE A 66 -13.85 7.47 9.00
C ILE A 66 -13.99 6.99 10.45
N VAL A 67 -12.94 7.11 11.27
CA VAL A 67 -12.99 6.71 12.68
C VAL A 67 -14.07 7.50 13.43
N ASN A 68 -14.15 8.81 13.19
CA ASN A 68 -15.20 9.65 13.76
C ASN A 68 -16.61 9.23 13.30
N MET A 69 -16.77 8.82 12.03
CA MET A 69 -18.04 8.29 11.54
C MET A 69 -18.43 6.97 12.22
N LEU A 70 -17.47 6.08 12.47
CA LEU A 70 -17.72 4.77 13.08
C LEU A 70 -18.05 4.87 14.58
N PHE A 71 -17.39 5.76 15.31
CA PHE A 71 -17.48 5.82 16.79
C PHE A 71 -18.22 7.05 17.33
N GLY A 72 -18.39 8.11 16.53
CA GLY A 72 -19.06 9.34 16.96
C GLY A 72 -20.58 9.27 16.98
N GLU A 73 -21.19 8.26 16.32
CA GLU A 73 -22.64 8.16 16.16
C GLU A 73 -23.14 6.70 16.24
N ALA A 74 -24.47 6.51 16.24
CA ALA A 74 -25.12 5.19 16.20
C ALA A 74 -24.93 4.51 14.82
N PHE A 75 -23.74 3.97 14.59
CA PHE A 75 -23.40 3.07 13.47
C PHE A 75 -23.62 1.60 13.91
N LEU A 76 -23.87 0.69 12.97
CA LEU A 76 -24.13 -0.74 13.26
C LEU A 76 -22.94 -1.39 13.98
N PRO A 77 -23.10 -2.00 15.18
CA PRO A 77 -22.00 -2.53 15.98
C PRO A 77 -21.15 -3.58 15.25
N ASP A 78 -21.80 -4.51 14.54
CA ASP A 78 -21.16 -5.68 13.92
C ASP A 78 -20.30 -5.31 12.69
N PHE A 79 -20.38 -4.07 12.23
CA PHE A 79 -19.66 -3.57 11.06
C PHE A 79 -18.44 -2.72 11.41
N LYS A 80 -18.41 -2.16 12.63
CA LYS A 80 -17.42 -1.15 13.03
C LYS A 80 -15.99 -1.67 13.05
N GLU A 81 -15.80 -2.85 13.63
CA GLU A 81 -14.47 -3.42 13.83
C GLU A 81 -13.82 -3.76 12.49
N SER A 82 -14.52 -4.49 11.62
CA SER A 82 -14.01 -4.84 10.29
C SER A 82 -13.73 -3.61 9.42
N MET A 83 -14.56 -2.56 9.51
CA MET A 83 -14.28 -1.30 8.80
C MET A 83 -13.08 -0.55 9.37
N LEU A 84 -12.91 -0.56 10.69
CA LEU A 84 -11.74 0.05 11.33
C LEU A 84 -10.47 -0.69 10.90
N MET A 85 -10.47 -2.02 10.93
CA MET A 85 -9.35 -2.85 10.46
C MET A 85 -9.03 -2.58 9.00
N LEU A 86 -10.05 -2.56 8.13
CA LEU A 86 -9.86 -2.25 6.71
C LEU A 86 -9.27 -0.84 6.51
N THR A 87 -9.80 0.15 7.22
CA THR A 87 -9.31 1.53 7.15
C THR A 87 -7.85 1.62 7.62
N GLN A 88 -7.50 0.87 8.67
CA GLN A 88 -6.16 0.81 9.20
C GLN A 88 -5.19 0.15 8.22
N ALA A 89 -5.55 -0.99 7.63
CA ALA A 89 -4.75 -1.68 6.63
C ALA A 89 -4.45 -0.78 5.42
N LEU A 90 -5.46 -0.10 4.87
CA LEU A 90 -5.27 0.86 3.77
C LEU A 90 -4.32 2.01 4.14
N TYR A 91 -4.44 2.53 5.36
CA TYR A 91 -3.55 3.58 5.86
C TYR A 91 -2.10 3.07 6.03
N ASP A 92 -1.92 1.84 6.54
CA ASP A 92 -0.61 1.24 6.71
C ASP A 92 0.04 0.90 5.36
N THR A 93 -0.73 0.49 4.34
CA THR A 93 -0.24 0.40 2.95
C THR A 93 0.33 1.73 2.48
N MET A 94 -0.40 2.84 2.69
CA MET A 94 0.09 4.16 2.30
C MET A 94 1.33 4.61 3.10
N LYS A 95 1.38 4.25 4.38
CA LYS A 95 2.54 4.50 5.24
C LYS A 95 3.78 3.77 4.72
N ALA A 96 3.65 2.50 4.34
CA ALA A 96 4.72 1.70 3.74
C ALA A 96 5.21 2.31 2.42
N ILE A 97 4.30 2.73 1.52
CA ILE A 97 4.66 3.44 0.27
C ILE A 97 5.51 4.69 0.56
N LYS A 98 5.09 5.49 1.54
CA LYS A 98 5.81 6.70 1.95
C LYS A 98 7.17 6.37 2.60
N ASP A 99 7.24 5.31 3.40
CA ASP A 99 8.49 4.90 4.06
C ASP A 99 9.49 4.29 3.06
N ALA A 100 9.04 3.52 2.07
CA ALA A 100 9.85 3.06 0.94
C ALA A 100 10.39 4.24 0.11
N ALA A 101 9.53 5.20 -0.24
CA ALA A 101 9.93 6.42 -0.96
C ALA A 101 10.96 7.25 -0.18
N ARG A 102 10.80 7.35 1.15
CA ARG A 102 11.75 8.03 2.03
C ARG A 102 13.07 7.28 2.11
N ALA A 103 13.05 5.96 2.31
CA ALA A 103 14.27 5.15 2.46
C ALA A 103 15.17 5.30 1.23
N ILE A 104 14.59 5.19 0.03
CA ILE A 104 15.33 5.27 -1.22
C ILE A 104 15.83 6.68 -1.58
N THR A 105 15.18 7.73 -1.07
CA THR A 105 15.57 9.13 -1.34
C THR A 105 16.40 9.78 -0.23
N SER A 106 16.47 9.17 0.95
CA SER A 106 17.18 9.71 2.13
C SER A 106 18.69 9.90 1.90
N ARG A 107 19.27 9.04 1.09
CA ARG A 107 20.69 9.00 0.74
C ARG A 107 20.83 8.50 -0.69
N LYS A 108 21.87 8.95 -1.39
CA LYS A 108 22.27 8.39 -2.68
C LYS A 108 22.65 6.91 -2.52
N ILE A 109 21.97 6.05 -3.25
CA ILE A 109 22.15 4.59 -3.17
C ILE A 109 23.47 4.20 -3.80
N ASP A 110 24.07 3.14 -3.26
CA ASP A 110 25.19 2.46 -3.87
C ASP A 110 24.86 1.94 -5.28
N SER A 111 25.70 2.27 -6.25
CA SER A 111 25.45 1.93 -7.65
C SER A 111 25.59 0.44 -7.96
N ASN A 112 26.41 -0.30 -7.20
CA ASN A 112 26.57 -1.74 -7.40
C ASN A 112 25.30 -2.46 -6.93
N LEU A 113 24.79 -2.09 -5.76
CA LEU A 113 23.51 -2.60 -5.25
C LEU A 113 22.36 -2.30 -6.21
N CYS A 114 22.24 -1.07 -6.72
CA CYS A 114 21.22 -0.74 -7.71
C CYS A 114 21.29 -1.64 -8.95
N LYS A 115 22.47 -1.79 -9.56
CA LYS A 115 22.63 -2.59 -10.77
C LYS A 115 22.31 -4.07 -10.55
N ASN A 116 22.70 -4.62 -9.41
CA ASN A 116 22.50 -6.04 -9.11
C ASN A 116 21.03 -6.39 -8.81
N LEU A 117 20.25 -5.40 -8.37
CA LEU A 117 18.85 -5.59 -7.98
C LEU A 117 17.85 -4.95 -8.95
N GLU A 118 18.29 -4.23 -9.99
CA GLU A 118 17.42 -3.43 -10.87
C GLU A 118 16.23 -4.24 -11.43
N ASN A 119 16.50 -5.42 -11.99
CA ASN A 119 15.44 -6.29 -12.53
C ASN A 119 14.47 -6.76 -11.44
N ASN A 120 14.98 -7.11 -10.25
CA ASN A 120 14.15 -7.53 -9.14
C ASN A 120 13.25 -6.39 -8.65
N PHE A 121 13.78 -5.17 -8.58
CA PHE A 121 12.96 -3.99 -8.26
C PHE A 121 11.88 -3.75 -9.31
N ILE A 122 12.21 -3.82 -10.61
CA ILE A 122 11.23 -3.64 -11.68
C ILE A 122 10.10 -4.66 -11.56
N GLU A 123 10.43 -5.92 -11.33
CA GLU A 123 9.47 -7.00 -11.15
C GLU A 123 8.59 -6.78 -9.91
N TYR A 124 9.21 -6.49 -8.76
CA TYR A 124 8.50 -6.28 -7.50
C TYR A 124 7.55 -5.07 -7.56
N LEU A 125 8.01 -3.95 -8.14
CA LEU A 125 7.21 -2.75 -8.34
C LEU A 125 6.03 -2.98 -9.30
N SER A 126 6.19 -3.89 -10.27
CA SER A 126 5.09 -4.32 -11.14
C SER A 126 4.04 -5.10 -10.36
N LEU A 127 4.44 -6.00 -9.45
CA LEU A 127 3.52 -6.72 -8.57
C LEU A 127 2.76 -5.77 -7.64
N ILE A 128 3.43 -4.81 -7.01
CA ILE A 128 2.78 -3.78 -6.19
C ILE A 128 1.77 -2.98 -7.02
N GLN A 129 2.11 -2.64 -8.26
CA GLN A 129 1.18 -1.94 -9.15
C GLN A 129 -0.06 -2.78 -9.44
N GLU A 130 0.10 -4.04 -9.83
CA GLU A 130 -1.02 -4.95 -10.09
C GLU A 130 -1.89 -5.12 -8.83
N ALA A 131 -1.28 -5.35 -7.67
CA ALA A 131 -2.00 -5.47 -6.40
C ALA A 131 -2.79 -4.20 -6.07
N SER A 132 -2.24 -3.01 -6.33
CA SER A 132 -2.93 -1.74 -6.09
C SER A 132 -4.16 -1.53 -6.99
N GLU A 133 -4.12 -2.01 -8.23
CA GLU A 133 -5.25 -1.98 -9.15
C GLU A 133 -6.37 -2.93 -8.70
N LYS A 134 -5.98 -4.13 -8.24
CA LYS A 134 -6.90 -5.09 -7.65
C LYS A 134 -7.49 -4.58 -6.33
N LEU A 135 -6.70 -3.90 -5.49
CA LEU A 135 -7.17 -3.30 -4.24
C LEU A 135 -8.32 -2.32 -4.50
N VAL A 136 -8.16 -1.41 -5.46
CA VAL A 136 -9.25 -0.49 -5.87
C VAL A 136 -10.51 -1.26 -6.28
N SER A 137 -10.34 -2.32 -7.07
CA SER A 137 -11.44 -3.15 -7.57
C SER A 137 -12.16 -3.91 -6.44
N MET A 138 -11.40 -4.43 -5.48
CA MET A 138 -11.90 -5.08 -4.27
C MET A 138 -12.75 -4.10 -3.46
N ILE A 139 -12.19 -2.95 -3.09
CA ILE A 139 -12.88 -1.94 -2.26
C ILE A 139 -14.12 -1.39 -2.97
N SER A 140 -14.05 -1.17 -4.28
CA SER A 140 -15.18 -0.71 -5.09
C SER A 140 -16.34 -1.72 -5.18
N SER A 141 -16.02 -3.02 -5.05
CA SER A 141 -17.02 -4.10 -5.10
C SER A 141 -17.68 -4.33 -3.73
N LEU A 142 -17.05 -3.91 -2.64
CA LEU A 142 -17.46 -4.22 -1.26
C LEU A 142 -18.93 -3.87 -0.95
N SER A 143 -19.43 -2.74 -1.46
CA SER A 143 -20.81 -2.28 -1.24
C SER A 143 -21.85 -2.90 -2.19
N LYS A 144 -21.42 -3.54 -3.27
CA LYS A 144 -22.30 -4.04 -4.35
C LYS A 144 -22.33 -5.56 -4.42
N ASP A 145 -21.17 -6.18 -4.34
CA ASP A 145 -20.96 -7.62 -4.40
C ASP A 145 -19.72 -8.01 -3.56
N ILE A 146 -19.99 -8.33 -2.29
CA ILE A 146 -18.94 -8.78 -1.37
C ILE A 146 -18.29 -10.09 -1.83
N LYS A 147 -18.98 -10.95 -2.60
CA LYS A 147 -18.37 -12.20 -3.09
C LYS A 147 -17.35 -11.92 -4.18
N GLU A 148 -17.60 -10.95 -5.05
CA GLU A 148 -16.60 -10.50 -6.01
C GLU A 148 -15.42 -9.84 -5.28
N SER A 149 -15.67 -9.03 -4.26
CA SER A 149 -14.61 -8.47 -3.40
C SER A 149 -13.71 -9.57 -2.81
N LEU A 150 -14.28 -10.66 -2.30
CA LEU A 150 -13.52 -11.81 -1.77
C LEU A 150 -12.70 -12.53 -2.83
N LYS A 151 -13.25 -12.67 -4.05
CA LYS A 151 -12.54 -13.30 -5.17
C LYS A 151 -11.31 -12.47 -5.56
N ILE A 152 -11.45 -11.15 -5.65
CA ILE A 152 -10.33 -10.23 -5.94
C ILE A 152 -9.32 -10.27 -4.78
N GLY A 153 -9.77 -10.34 -3.53
CA GLY A 153 -8.90 -10.47 -2.37
C GLY A 153 -7.96 -11.68 -2.45
N LYS A 154 -8.45 -12.83 -2.93
CA LYS A 154 -7.61 -14.02 -3.16
C LYS A 154 -6.54 -13.82 -4.24
N GLU A 155 -6.81 -12.98 -5.23
CA GLU A 155 -5.82 -12.63 -6.25
C GLU A 155 -4.70 -11.76 -5.65
N ILE A 156 -5.03 -10.85 -4.73
CA ILE A 156 -4.04 -10.04 -3.99
C ILE A 156 -3.18 -10.94 -3.10
N GLN A 157 -3.79 -11.88 -2.35
CA GLN A 157 -3.06 -12.88 -1.56
C GLN A 157 -2.10 -13.74 -2.40
N LEU A 158 -2.43 -14.02 -3.67
CA LEU A 158 -1.52 -14.73 -4.56
C LEU A 158 -0.35 -13.84 -5.00
N ILE A 159 -0.60 -12.55 -5.23
CA ILE A 159 0.45 -11.59 -5.57
C ILE A 159 1.42 -11.39 -4.40
N GLU A 160 0.91 -11.29 -3.18
CA GLU A 160 1.73 -11.18 -1.96
C GLU A 160 2.71 -12.36 -1.85
N ARG A 161 2.23 -13.61 -1.94
CA ARG A 161 3.11 -14.80 -1.93
C ARG A 161 4.19 -14.79 -3.01
N ASN A 162 3.85 -14.35 -4.22
CA ASN A 162 4.82 -14.21 -5.30
C ASN A 162 5.84 -13.09 -4.99
N GLY A 163 5.38 -12.03 -4.33
CA GLY A 163 6.24 -10.95 -3.82
C GLY A 163 7.22 -11.46 -2.78
N ASP A 164 6.76 -12.26 -1.82
CA ASP A 164 7.57 -12.84 -0.74
C ASP A 164 8.79 -13.61 -1.29
N ASP A 165 8.58 -14.43 -2.34
CA ASP A 165 9.65 -15.14 -3.04
C ASP A 165 10.70 -14.17 -3.64
N ILE A 166 10.27 -13.06 -4.25
CA ILE A 166 11.18 -12.08 -4.85
C ILE A 166 11.91 -11.29 -3.76
N LYS A 167 11.24 -10.95 -2.65
CA LYS A 167 11.84 -10.27 -1.49
C LYS A 167 12.96 -11.12 -0.90
N ASP A 168 12.74 -12.42 -0.69
CA ASP A 168 13.77 -13.33 -0.21
C ASP A 168 14.99 -13.36 -1.13
N MET A 169 14.77 -13.42 -2.45
CA MET A 169 15.85 -13.32 -3.44
C MET A 169 16.60 -11.97 -3.37
N MET A 170 15.88 -10.86 -3.21
CA MET A 170 16.46 -9.53 -3.10
C MET A 170 17.32 -9.40 -1.84
N ILE A 171 16.82 -9.87 -0.69
CA ILE A 171 17.55 -9.85 0.58
C ILE A 171 18.82 -10.70 0.48
N GLN A 172 18.74 -11.89 -0.11
CA GLN A 172 19.94 -12.71 -0.35
C GLN A 172 20.98 -11.95 -1.18
N LYS A 173 20.57 -11.35 -2.30
CA LYS A 173 21.46 -10.56 -3.18
C LYS A 173 22.05 -9.33 -2.51
N VAL A 174 21.32 -8.68 -1.60
CA VAL A 174 21.86 -7.57 -0.79
C VAL A 174 23.06 -8.05 0.02
N TYR A 175 22.96 -9.21 0.68
CA TYR A 175 24.05 -9.72 1.51
C TYR A 175 25.18 -10.38 0.70
N GLU A 176 24.93 -10.91 -0.50
CA GLU A 176 25.98 -11.45 -1.37
C GLU A 176 27.07 -10.42 -1.74
N VAL A 177 26.72 -9.13 -1.76
CA VAL A 177 27.63 -8.03 -2.08
C VAL A 177 28.19 -7.31 -0.86
N GLU A 178 28.08 -7.92 0.33
CA GLU A 178 28.50 -7.31 1.60
C GLU A 178 29.96 -6.86 1.61
N LYS A 179 30.83 -7.55 0.86
CA LYS A 179 32.27 -7.26 0.79
C LYS A 179 32.59 -6.06 -0.09
N ASP A 180 31.69 -5.71 -0.99
CA ASP A 180 31.88 -4.69 -2.03
C ASP A 180 31.09 -3.40 -1.75
N SER A 181 30.31 -3.36 -0.67
CA SER A 181 29.43 -2.25 -0.29
C SER A 181 29.61 -1.85 1.17
N ASP A 182 29.42 -0.56 1.50
CA ASP A 182 29.46 -0.13 2.89
C ASP A 182 28.22 -0.61 3.66
N ILE A 183 28.39 -0.86 4.96
CA ILE A 183 27.32 -1.38 5.84
C ILE A 183 26.07 -0.49 5.83
N ILE A 184 26.21 0.83 5.71
CA ILE A 184 25.07 1.75 5.72
C ILE A 184 24.28 1.61 4.40
N SER A 185 24.94 1.35 3.26
CA SER A 185 24.28 1.06 1.98
C SER A 185 23.52 -0.26 2.01
N LEU A 186 24.11 -1.29 2.62
CA LEU A 186 23.45 -2.59 2.81
C LEU A 186 22.19 -2.45 3.66
N LEU A 187 22.28 -1.74 4.79
CA LEU A 187 21.13 -1.47 5.65
C LEU A 187 20.07 -0.65 4.94
N GLN A 188 20.45 0.41 4.22
CA GLN A 188 19.51 1.21 3.44
C GLN A 188 18.77 0.32 2.41
N MET A 189 19.50 -0.55 1.69
CA MET A 189 18.88 -1.41 0.68
C MET A 189 17.97 -2.46 1.29
N LYS A 190 18.37 -3.07 2.40
CA LYS A 190 17.52 -3.98 3.17
C LYS A 190 16.23 -3.28 3.61
N ASP A 191 16.33 -2.09 4.20
CA ASP A 191 15.16 -1.32 4.64
C ASP A 191 14.24 -0.98 3.46
N ILE A 192 14.80 -0.62 2.30
CA ILE A 192 14.03 -0.38 1.08
C ILE A 192 13.22 -1.62 0.68
N VAL A 193 13.86 -2.80 0.65
CA VAL A 193 13.19 -4.07 0.29
C VAL A 193 12.09 -4.39 1.31
N THR A 194 12.38 -4.28 2.61
CA THR A 194 11.38 -4.52 3.67
C THR A 194 10.19 -3.56 3.57
N PHE A 195 10.40 -2.28 3.28
CA PHE A 195 9.28 -1.34 3.13
C PHE A 195 8.47 -1.55 1.85
N LEU A 196 9.05 -2.10 0.78
CA LEU A 196 8.28 -2.50 -0.40
C LEU A 196 7.39 -3.70 -0.11
N ASP A 197 7.92 -4.63 0.67
CA ASP A 197 7.23 -5.83 1.11
C ASP A 197 6.07 -5.54 2.05
N ASP A 198 6.27 -4.65 3.03
CA ASP A 198 5.20 -4.11 3.87
C ASP A 198 4.02 -3.57 3.04
N ILE A 199 4.23 -3.11 1.80
CA ILE A 199 3.12 -2.63 0.94
C ILE A 199 2.19 -3.79 0.57
N LEU A 200 2.75 -4.93 0.13
CA LEU A 200 1.97 -6.11 -0.26
C LEU A 200 1.31 -6.75 0.97
N ASP A 201 2.04 -6.89 2.07
CA ASP A 201 1.52 -7.42 3.34
C ASP A 201 0.31 -6.61 3.81
N ASN A 202 0.40 -5.28 3.81
CA ASN A 202 -0.72 -4.42 4.22
C ASN A 202 -1.89 -4.48 3.23
N MET A 203 -1.64 -4.73 1.94
CA MET A 203 -2.72 -4.99 0.98
C MET A 203 -3.39 -6.35 1.24
N GLU A 204 -2.62 -7.36 1.65
CA GLU A 204 -3.15 -8.67 2.09
C GLU A 204 -4.02 -8.51 3.34
N GLU A 205 -3.58 -7.77 4.35
CA GLU A 205 -4.34 -7.47 5.57
C GLU A 205 -5.69 -6.77 5.27
N ALA A 206 -5.73 -5.94 4.23
CA ALA A 206 -6.99 -5.37 3.75
C ALA A 206 -7.95 -6.46 3.21
N THR A 207 -7.42 -7.52 2.58
CA THR A 207 -8.23 -8.68 2.15
C THR A 207 -8.80 -9.44 3.34
N LEU A 208 -7.99 -9.67 4.38
CA LEU A 208 -8.41 -10.37 5.61
C LEU A 208 -9.50 -9.59 6.35
N SER A 209 -9.43 -8.26 6.32
CA SER A 209 -10.46 -7.39 6.87
C SER A 209 -11.80 -7.54 6.12
N VAL A 210 -11.77 -7.73 4.79
CA VAL A 210 -12.97 -8.00 3.99
C VAL A 210 -13.53 -9.41 4.26
N GLU A 211 -12.67 -10.41 4.43
CA GLU A 211 -13.08 -11.77 4.82
C GLU A 211 -13.78 -11.77 6.18
N THR A 212 -13.23 -11.03 7.15
CA THR A 212 -13.80 -10.83 8.48
C THR A 212 -15.18 -10.18 8.39
N LEU A 213 -15.30 -9.10 7.60
CA LEU A 213 -16.58 -8.44 7.36
C LEU A 213 -17.64 -9.41 6.84
N TYR A 214 -17.28 -10.22 5.84
CA TYR A 214 -18.20 -11.19 5.26
C TYR A 214 -18.63 -12.28 6.24
N ALA A 215 -17.71 -12.74 7.10
CA ALA A 215 -18.02 -13.70 8.14
C ALA A 215 -19.04 -13.13 9.14
N THR A 216 -18.86 -11.87 9.55
CA THR A 216 -19.76 -11.19 10.49
C THR A 216 -21.14 -10.90 9.90
N LEU A 217 -21.25 -10.64 8.60
CA LEU A 217 -22.56 -10.45 7.94
C LEU A 217 -23.34 -11.76 7.76
N LYS A 218 -22.70 -12.92 7.94
CA LYS A 218 -23.33 -14.24 7.80
C LYS A 218 -23.75 -14.88 9.11
N SER A 219 -23.18 -14.44 10.23
CA SER A 219 -23.53 -14.88 11.59
C SER A 219 -24.82 -14.25 12.08
#